data_AF-A0AA35WJI7-F1
#
_entry.id   AF-A0AA35WJI7-F1
#
_cell.length_a   1.000
_cell.length_b   1.000
_cell.length_c   1.000
_cell.angle_alpha   90.00
_cell.angle_beta   90.00
_cell.angle_gamma   90.00
#
_symmetry.space_group_name_H-M   'P 1'
#
loop_
_entity.id
_entity.type
_entity.pdbx_description
1 polymer ?
#
loop_
_entity_poly.entity_id
_entity_poly.type
_entity_poly.pdbx_seq_one_letter_code
_entity_poly.pdbx_strand_id
1 'polypeptide(L)'
;MSFKSPARPVRLFLVRGQMRTEACLVEIDPEHWPLAKFFRSRGCYVVYDSPGNKIYLWKGCRITATLRKVSHTAARLLKRRLKADLVMVEEGHEPKDMCALIGDKTCYDSLLNDTRLMDFTPRLFELSSTTGEFVASEVVYPARDSEVEATPFLQTEIYTTSQPAMFLLDAYKTVYVWLGWWPQERRDWSIMRETNITTGSAHARWLRDKKLALETAQLYAKASTETRKHQPKTYMIHAGTEPDHFVHLFPFWKPNAKVQELQCKGRKPIPQRIDVEQELLKYSRTQFSLKELQARPLPEGVDPARLETYISDEEFKAVFGITREQFQRFPVWKQTDIKKVNGLF
;
A
#
# COMPACT_ATOMS: atom_id res chain seq x y z
N MET A 1 -0.72 23.55 13.60
CA MET A 1 -0.33 23.83 14.99
C MET A 1 0.62 22.73 15.43
N SER A 2 1.84 23.09 15.86
CA SER A 2 2.79 22.11 16.41
C SER A 2 2.33 21.74 17.81
N PHE A 3 1.80 20.53 17.98
CA PHE A 3 1.47 20.00 19.30
C PHE A 3 2.79 19.58 19.96
N LYS A 4 3.20 20.28 21.02
CA LYS A 4 4.39 19.89 21.81
C LYS A 4 4.14 18.53 22.44
N SER A 5 5.05 17.58 22.19
CA SER A 5 5.05 16.26 22.84
C SER A 5 5.07 16.43 24.36
N PRO A 6 4.34 15.59 25.13
CA PRO A 6 4.51 15.56 26.57
C PRO A 6 5.97 15.23 26.92
N ALA A 7 6.50 15.90 27.95
CA ALA A 7 7.88 15.74 28.45
C ALA A 7 8.11 14.43 29.24
N ARG A 8 7.22 13.43 29.10
CA ARG A 8 7.22 12.19 29.89
C ARG A 8 7.43 10.98 28.97
N PRO A 9 8.35 10.06 29.29
CA PRO A 9 8.58 8.86 28.50
C PRO A 9 7.37 7.93 28.58
N VAL A 10 6.63 7.85 27.47
CA VAL A 10 5.51 6.94 27.24
C VAL A 10 5.88 5.96 26.14
N ARG A 11 5.56 4.68 26.33
CA ARG A 11 5.75 3.64 25.32
C ARG A 11 4.40 3.11 24.87
N LEU A 12 4.22 3.00 23.56
CA LEU A 12 3.01 2.48 22.94
C LEU A 12 3.32 1.14 22.28
N PHE A 13 2.50 0.13 22.56
CA PHE A 13 2.60 -1.18 21.94
C PHE A 13 1.27 -1.59 21.34
N LEU A 14 1.29 -2.09 20.10
CA LEU A 14 0.21 -2.86 19.52
C LEU A 14 0.25 -4.29 20.08
N VAL A 15 -0.90 -4.80 20.52
CA VAL A 15 -1.05 -6.20 20.92
C VAL A 15 -1.49 -7.04 19.72
N ARG A 16 -0.83 -8.18 19.51
CA ARG A 16 -1.12 -9.15 18.45
C ARG A 16 -1.15 -10.58 18.99
N GLY A 17 -1.70 -11.49 18.20
CA GLY A 17 -1.83 -12.93 18.51
C GLY A 17 -3.28 -13.39 18.52
N GLN A 18 -3.49 -14.66 18.21
CA GLN A 18 -4.77 -15.36 18.21
C GLN A 18 -4.87 -16.38 19.36
N MET A 19 -3.75 -16.85 19.89
CA MET A 19 -3.72 -17.75 21.05
C MET A 19 -3.32 -17.00 22.33
N ARG A 20 -3.89 -17.40 23.48
CA ARG A 20 -3.58 -16.76 24.78
C ARG A 20 -2.10 -16.81 25.14
N THR A 21 -1.39 -17.80 24.63
CA THR A 21 0.03 -18.08 24.91
C THR A 21 1.00 -17.41 23.94
N GLU A 22 0.52 -16.79 22.86
CA GLU A 22 1.38 -16.23 21.79
C GLU A 22 1.32 -14.70 21.70
N ALA A 23 0.82 -14.03 22.74
CA ALA A 23 0.67 -12.59 22.73
C ALA A 23 1.99 -11.89 22.35
N CYS A 24 1.97 -11.14 21.26
CA CYS A 24 3.10 -10.40 20.74
C CYS A 24 2.85 -8.89 20.89
N LEU A 25 3.86 -8.16 21.37
CA LEU A 25 3.79 -6.71 21.52
C LEU A 25 4.72 -6.07 20.49
N VAL A 26 4.15 -5.29 19.58
CA VAL A 26 4.89 -4.52 18.57
C VAL A 26 4.98 -3.09 19.05
N GLU A 27 6.18 -2.61 19.32
CA GLU A 27 6.39 -1.23 19.76
C GLU A 27 6.14 -0.25 18.61
N ILE A 28 5.37 0.78 18.90
CA ILE A 28 5.11 1.90 17.99
C ILE A 28 5.90 3.08 18.52
N ASP A 29 6.94 3.46 17.78
CA ASP A 29 7.80 4.59 18.16
C ASP A 29 6.98 5.87 18.48
N PRO A 30 7.15 6.47 19.67
CA PRO A 30 6.46 7.67 20.09
C PRO A 30 6.98 8.97 19.47
N GLU A 31 7.90 8.93 18.50
CA GLU A 31 8.42 10.10 17.77
C GLU A 31 7.37 11.12 17.31
N HIS A 32 6.10 10.69 17.14
CA HIS A 32 5.04 11.55 16.67
C HIS A 32 3.84 11.62 17.63
N TRP A 33 3.73 12.72 18.36
CA TRP A 33 2.53 13.13 19.11
C TRP A 33 1.46 13.76 18.20
N PRO A 34 0.14 13.55 18.41
CA PRO A 34 -0.49 12.66 19.39
C PRO A 34 -0.36 11.18 19.03
N LEU A 35 -0.21 10.32 20.05
CA LEU A 35 -0.09 8.87 19.88
C LEU A 35 -1.42 8.19 19.55
N ALA A 36 -2.53 8.78 20.00
CA ALA A 36 -3.88 8.29 19.78
C ALA A 36 -4.21 8.15 18.29
N LYS A 37 -3.53 8.87 17.38
CA LYS A 37 -3.69 8.72 15.92
C LYS A 37 -3.38 7.32 15.39
N PHE A 38 -2.57 6.55 16.14
CA PHE A 38 -2.25 5.17 15.78
C PHE A 38 -3.33 4.19 16.22
N PHE A 39 -4.30 4.63 17.04
CA PHE A 39 -5.33 3.75 17.54
C PHE A 39 -6.27 3.36 16.41
N ARG A 40 -6.78 2.14 16.52
CA ARG A 40 -7.76 1.56 15.60
C ARG A 40 -8.82 0.90 16.45
N SER A 41 -10.08 1.15 16.12
CA SER A 41 -11.23 0.61 16.84
C SER A 41 -11.31 -0.92 16.78
N ARG A 42 -10.63 -1.56 15.81
CA ARG A 42 -10.50 -3.03 15.72
C ARG A 42 -9.23 -3.58 16.36
N GLY A 43 -8.39 -2.72 16.95
CA GLY A 43 -7.09 -3.06 17.55
C GLY A 43 -7.08 -2.92 19.07
N CYS A 44 -6.00 -3.42 19.69
CA CYS A 44 -5.78 -3.32 21.13
C CYS A 44 -4.35 -2.85 21.40
N TYR A 45 -4.19 -1.90 22.31
CA TYR A 45 -2.93 -1.21 22.54
C TYR A 45 -2.59 -1.16 24.04
N VAL A 46 -1.31 -1.29 24.33
CA VAL A 46 -0.74 -1.07 25.66
C VAL A 46 -0.02 0.26 25.66
N VAL A 47 -0.41 1.15 26.58
CA VAL A 47 0.29 2.40 26.87
C VAL A 47 0.98 2.24 28.21
N TYR A 48 2.30 2.34 28.22
CA TYR A 48 3.09 2.28 29.44
C TYR A 48 3.62 3.68 29.80
N ASP A 49 3.09 4.23 30.89
CA ASP A 49 3.58 5.44 31.55
C ASP A 49 4.64 5.01 32.57
N SER A 50 5.91 5.09 32.17
CA SER A 50 7.02 4.70 33.02
C SER A 50 7.13 5.58 34.29
N PRO A 51 7.05 6.92 34.20
CA PRO A 51 7.05 7.79 35.38
C PRO A 51 5.87 7.57 36.32
N GLY A 52 4.67 7.37 35.78
CA GLY A 52 3.47 7.08 36.57
C GLY A 52 3.38 5.64 37.08
N ASN A 53 4.27 4.76 36.63
CA ASN A 53 4.23 3.31 36.84
C ASN A 53 2.84 2.71 36.53
N LYS A 54 2.22 3.17 35.45
CA LYS A 54 0.88 2.74 35.00
C LYS A 54 0.93 2.10 33.63
N ILE A 55 0.14 1.06 33.46
CA ILE A 55 -0.14 0.38 32.20
C ILE A 55 -1.61 0.60 31.90
N TYR A 56 -1.91 1.23 30.76
CA TYR A 56 -3.26 1.30 30.23
C TYR A 56 -3.40 0.25 29.11
N LEU A 57 -4.34 -0.66 29.27
CA LEU A 57 -4.75 -1.57 28.19
C LEU A 57 -5.98 -0.99 27.51
N TRP A 58 -5.77 -0.30 26.39
CA TRP A 58 -6.83 0.26 25.58
C TRP A 58 -7.39 -0.79 24.61
N LYS A 59 -8.71 -0.94 24.62
CA LYS A 59 -9.45 -1.90 23.80
C LYS A 59 -10.37 -1.13 22.86
N GLY A 60 -10.14 -1.30 21.56
CA GLY A 60 -11.04 -0.79 20.54
C GLY A 60 -12.44 -1.43 20.66
N CYS A 61 -13.47 -0.68 20.28
CA CYS A 61 -14.86 -1.13 20.39
C CYS A 61 -15.22 -2.32 19.47
N ARG A 62 -14.37 -2.63 18.50
CA ARG A 62 -14.54 -3.70 17.49
C ARG A 62 -13.46 -4.79 17.56
N ILE A 63 -12.76 -4.93 18.68
CA ILE A 63 -11.82 -6.05 18.87
C ILE A 63 -12.54 -7.40 18.90
N THR A 64 -11.88 -8.44 18.41
CA THR A 64 -12.42 -9.80 18.46
C THR A 64 -12.40 -10.35 19.89
N ALA A 65 -13.24 -11.36 20.16
CA ALA A 65 -13.26 -12.04 21.45
C ALA A 65 -11.89 -12.68 21.77
N THR A 66 -11.21 -13.16 20.74
CA THR A 66 -9.87 -13.72 20.82
C THR A 66 -8.84 -12.66 21.21
N LEU A 67 -8.76 -11.54 20.47
CA LEU A 67 -7.83 -10.46 20.78
C LEU A 67 -8.05 -9.91 22.20
N ARG A 68 -9.31 -9.83 22.67
CA ARG A 68 -9.63 -9.45 24.06
C ARG A 68 -9.01 -10.40 25.09
N LYS A 69 -9.02 -11.71 24.85
CA LYS A 69 -8.42 -12.72 25.74
C LYS A 69 -6.88 -12.63 25.72
N VAL A 70 -6.30 -12.49 24.53
CA VAL A 70 -4.85 -12.38 24.31
C VAL A 70 -4.31 -11.13 24.99
N SER A 71 -4.94 -9.98 24.76
CA SER A 71 -4.48 -8.71 25.30
C SER A 71 -4.59 -8.61 26.81
N HIS A 72 -5.67 -9.16 27.38
CA HIS A 72 -5.83 -9.26 28.82
C HIS A 72 -4.74 -10.10 29.49
N THR A 73 -4.35 -11.20 28.83
CA THR A 73 -3.25 -12.07 29.30
C THR A 73 -1.92 -11.33 29.23
N ALA A 74 -1.63 -10.67 28.10
CA ALA A 74 -0.42 -9.88 27.92
C ALA A 74 -0.29 -8.77 28.97
N ALA A 75 -1.34 -8.00 29.20
CA ALA A 75 -1.35 -6.91 30.16
C ALA A 75 -1.16 -7.40 31.61
N ARG A 76 -1.74 -8.54 31.99
CA ARG A 76 -1.50 -9.17 33.31
C ARG A 76 -0.04 -9.60 33.48
N LEU A 77 0.57 -10.17 32.46
CA LEU A 77 1.98 -10.57 32.50
C LEU A 77 2.91 -9.35 32.60
N LEU A 78 2.62 -8.28 31.85
CA LEU A 78 3.34 -7.01 31.95
C LEU A 78 3.19 -6.39 33.35
N LYS A 79 1.96 -6.35 33.89
CA LYS A 79 1.68 -5.87 35.26
C LYS A 79 2.60 -6.55 36.28
N ARG A 80 2.66 -7.89 36.23
CA ARG A 80 3.50 -8.69 37.14
C ARG A 80 4.99 -8.40 36.94
N ARG A 81 5.44 -8.31 35.69
CA ARG A 81 6.86 -8.09 35.34
C ARG A 81 7.35 -6.71 35.73
N LEU A 82 6.54 -5.68 35.47
CA LEU A 82 6.90 -4.27 35.70
C LEU A 82 6.48 -3.78 37.09
N LYS A 83 5.67 -4.55 37.83
CA LYS A 83 5.08 -4.13 39.11
C LYS A 83 4.35 -2.78 38.99
N ALA A 84 3.65 -2.61 37.87
CA ALA A 84 2.92 -1.40 37.53
C ALA A 84 1.42 -1.56 37.79
N ASP A 85 0.70 -0.45 37.93
CA ASP A 85 -0.76 -0.46 38.03
C ASP A 85 -1.39 -0.69 36.66
N LEU A 86 -2.34 -1.62 36.56
CA LEU A 86 -3.02 -1.94 35.31
C LEU A 86 -4.41 -1.33 35.29
N VAL A 87 -4.66 -0.48 34.30
CA VAL A 87 -5.96 0.16 34.03
C VAL A 87 -6.51 -0.38 32.71
N MET A 88 -7.70 -0.96 32.75
CA MET A 88 -8.40 -1.41 31.55
C MET A 88 -9.20 -0.23 31.00
N VAL A 89 -9.03 0.06 29.71
CA VAL A 89 -9.68 1.20 29.06
C VAL A 89 -10.45 0.71 27.84
N GLU A 90 -11.74 1.04 27.76
CA GLU A 90 -12.56 0.83 26.57
C GLU A 90 -12.56 2.10 25.73
N GLU A 91 -12.58 1.95 24.40
CA GLU A 91 -12.70 3.08 23.48
C GLU A 91 -13.88 4.00 23.84
N GLY A 92 -13.62 5.31 23.86
CA GLY A 92 -14.59 6.35 24.21
C GLY A 92 -14.71 6.61 25.72
N HIS A 93 -14.05 5.81 26.56
CA HIS A 93 -14.02 5.96 28.02
C HIS A 93 -12.58 6.18 28.52
N GLU A 94 -11.74 6.83 27.71
CA GLU A 94 -10.36 7.12 28.05
C GLU A 94 -10.28 8.09 29.26
N PRO A 95 -9.57 7.74 30.34
CA PRO A 95 -9.44 8.62 31.49
C PRO A 95 -8.55 9.83 31.15
N LYS A 96 -8.80 10.95 31.84
CA LYS A 96 -8.11 12.23 31.56
C LYS A 96 -6.58 12.13 31.64
N ASP A 97 -6.07 11.32 32.56
CA ASP A 97 -4.63 11.09 32.72
C ASP A 97 -4.03 10.35 31.52
N MET A 98 -4.72 9.35 30.98
CA MET A 98 -4.35 8.70 29.72
C MET A 98 -4.43 9.66 28.53
N CYS A 99 -5.51 10.44 28.40
CA CYS A 99 -5.64 11.41 27.31
C CYS A 99 -4.50 12.45 27.30
N ALA A 100 -4.01 12.87 28.46
CA ALA A 100 -2.84 13.74 28.55
C ALA A 100 -1.55 13.07 28.06
N LEU A 101 -1.48 11.73 28.08
CA LEU A 101 -0.33 10.93 27.67
C LEU A 101 -0.37 10.42 26.23
N ILE A 102 -1.54 10.36 25.58
CA ILE A 102 -1.68 9.86 24.20
C ILE A 102 -2.44 10.79 23.24
N GLY A 103 -3.18 11.78 23.73
CA GLY A 103 -4.16 12.54 22.96
C GLY A 103 -5.57 11.99 23.20
N ASP A 104 -6.58 12.68 22.69
CA ASP A 104 -7.97 12.29 22.90
C ASP A 104 -8.55 11.54 21.67
N LYS A 105 -9.82 11.13 21.80
CA LYS A 105 -10.56 10.41 20.77
C LYS A 105 -10.72 11.14 19.43
N THR A 106 -10.49 12.46 19.38
CA THR A 106 -10.56 13.22 18.11
C THR A 106 -9.36 12.98 17.21
N CYS A 107 -8.33 12.29 17.72
CA CYS A 107 -7.10 12.01 16.99
C CYS A 107 -7.19 10.80 16.04
N TYR A 108 -8.24 9.99 16.10
CA TYR A 108 -8.39 8.79 15.27
C TYR A 108 -9.83 8.56 14.78
N ASP A 109 -9.99 7.74 13.76
CA ASP A 109 -11.28 7.38 13.17
C ASP A 109 -11.97 6.27 14.00
N SER A 110 -12.85 6.69 14.90
CA SER A 110 -13.58 5.81 15.82
C SER A 110 -14.74 5.09 15.12
N LEU A 111 -14.91 3.80 15.43
CA LEU A 111 -15.99 2.97 14.89
C LEU A 111 -17.15 2.75 15.88
N LEU A 112 -17.22 3.54 16.96
CA LEU A 112 -18.26 3.43 17.99
C LEU A 112 -19.68 3.53 17.42
N ASN A 113 -19.86 4.41 16.43
CA ASN A 113 -21.15 4.67 15.79
C ASN A 113 -21.34 3.90 14.47
N ASP A 114 -20.36 3.10 14.06
CA ASP A 114 -20.41 2.36 12.80
C ASP A 114 -21.17 1.05 13.01
N THR A 115 -22.24 0.82 12.25
CA THR A 115 -23.08 -0.39 12.35
C THR A 115 -22.72 -1.49 11.34
N ARG A 116 -21.73 -1.25 10.47
CA ARG A 116 -21.35 -2.19 9.41
C ARG A 116 -20.74 -3.47 10.00
N LEU A 117 -21.11 -4.59 9.40
CA LEU A 117 -20.46 -5.88 9.64
C LEU A 117 -19.02 -5.84 9.11
N MET A 118 -18.06 -6.24 9.93
CA MET A 118 -16.62 -6.25 9.64
C MET A 118 -16.00 -7.60 10.00
N ASP A 119 -16.60 -8.66 9.47
CA ASP A 119 -16.37 -10.07 9.73
C ASP A 119 -15.46 -10.74 8.66
N PHE A 120 -14.49 -10.00 8.17
CA PHE A 120 -13.53 -10.50 7.18
C PHE A 120 -12.10 -10.25 7.64
N THR A 121 -11.22 -11.17 7.22
CA THR A 121 -9.78 -11.06 7.34
C THR A 121 -9.21 -10.56 6.02
N PRO A 122 -8.54 -9.39 5.97
CA PRO A 122 -7.83 -8.95 4.77
C PRO A 122 -6.84 -10.01 4.29
N ARG A 123 -6.67 -10.13 2.97
CA ARG A 123 -5.65 -10.99 2.35
C ARG A 123 -4.67 -10.15 1.54
N LEU A 124 -3.39 -10.45 1.63
CA LEU A 124 -2.32 -9.71 0.98
C LEU A 124 -1.55 -10.66 0.07
N PHE A 125 -1.25 -10.23 -1.15
CA PHE A 125 -0.48 -10.99 -2.12
C PHE A 125 0.62 -10.11 -2.68
N GLU A 126 1.86 -10.59 -2.65
CA GLU A 126 2.96 -9.99 -3.42
C GLU A 126 2.81 -10.41 -4.89
N LEU A 127 2.87 -9.45 -5.80
CA LEU A 127 2.78 -9.66 -7.23
C LEU A 127 4.15 -9.45 -7.86
N SER A 128 4.73 -10.50 -8.46
CA SER A 128 6.10 -10.45 -8.97
C SER A 128 6.29 -11.34 -10.19
N SER A 129 7.11 -10.89 -11.15
CA SER A 129 7.61 -11.71 -12.26
C SER A 129 9.08 -12.12 -12.11
N THR A 130 9.68 -11.93 -10.92
CA THR A 130 11.11 -12.14 -10.69
C THR A 130 11.59 -13.56 -10.95
N THR A 131 10.70 -14.55 -10.84
CA THR A 131 10.96 -15.97 -11.14
C THR A 131 10.78 -16.34 -12.62
N GLY A 132 10.47 -15.37 -13.48
CA GLY A 132 10.22 -15.56 -14.92
C GLY A 132 8.75 -15.67 -15.30
N GLU A 133 7.88 -16.07 -14.36
CA GLU A 133 6.43 -16.06 -14.50
C GLU A 133 5.82 -15.02 -13.56
N PHE A 134 4.72 -14.38 -13.98
CA PHE A 134 3.99 -13.46 -13.13
C PHE A 134 3.15 -14.24 -12.11
N VAL A 135 3.53 -14.15 -10.84
CA VAL A 135 2.93 -14.93 -9.74
C VAL A 135 2.37 -13.99 -8.66
N ALA A 136 1.22 -14.37 -8.13
CA ALA A 136 0.65 -13.79 -6.92
C ALA A 136 0.94 -14.70 -5.72
N SER A 137 1.88 -14.30 -4.86
CA SER A 137 2.27 -15.06 -3.67
C SER A 137 1.58 -14.53 -2.43
N GLU A 138 0.78 -15.35 -1.75
CA GLU A 138 0.04 -14.92 -0.56
C GLU A 138 0.99 -14.65 0.63
N VAL A 139 0.93 -13.43 1.16
CA VAL A 139 1.57 -13.05 2.42
C VAL A 139 0.67 -13.52 3.55
N VAL A 140 1.21 -14.39 4.39
CA VAL A 140 0.47 -15.07 5.44
C VAL A 140 0.74 -14.42 6.78
N TYR A 141 -0.32 -14.09 7.52
CA TYR A 141 -0.16 -13.70 8.92
C TYR A 141 0.35 -14.88 9.75
N PRO A 142 1.52 -14.78 10.43
CA PRO A 142 2.12 -15.92 11.12
C PRO A 142 1.25 -16.53 12.21
N ALA A 143 0.44 -15.71 12.88
CA ALA A 143 -0.48 -16.12 13.93
C ALA A 143 -1.92 -16.32 13.41
N ARG A 144 -2.11 -16.61 12.11
CA ARG A 144 -3.44 -16.88 11.56
C ARG A 144 -4.10 -18.08 12.24
N ASP A 145 -5.40 -18.01 12.42
CA ASP A 145 -6.25 -19.09 12.92
C ASP A 145 -7.59 -19.08 12.15
N SER A 146 -8.55 -19.93 12.52
CA SER A 146 -9.90 -19.95 11.92
C SER A 146 -10.73 -18.70 12.23
N GLU A 147 -10.30 -17.90 13.20
CA GLU A 147 -10.97 -16.67 13.61
C GLU A 147 -10.64 -15.48 12.70
N VAL A 148 -11.53 -14.48 12.68
CA VAL A 148 -11.33 -13.25 11.93
C VAL A 148 -10.19 -12.42 12.52
N GLU A 149 -9.25 -11.97 11.68
CA GLU A 149 -8.19 -11.03 12.04
C GLU A 149 -8.41 -9.71 11.32
N ALA A 150 -8.55 -8.64 12.09
CA ALA A 150 -8.95 -7.34 11.56
C ALA A 150 -7.83 -6.65 10.78
N THR A 151 -6.60 -6.79 11.28
CA THR A 151 -5.43 -6.08 10.77
C THR A 151 -4.21 -7.03 10.74
N PRO A 152 -4.23 -8.07 9.89
CA PRO A 152 -3.23 -9.15 9.87
C PRO A 152 -1.85 -8.67 9.42
N PHE A 153 -1.77 -7.55 8.69
CA PHE A 153 -0.53 -7.11 8.05
C PHE A 153 0.04 -5.86 8.70
N LEU A 154 1.36 -5.72 8.69
CA LEU A 154 2.07 -4.51 9.10
C LEU A 154 2.48 -3.69 7.88
N GLN A 155 2.53 -2.37 8.02
CA GLN A 155 3.06 -1.49 6.95
C GLN A 155 4.48 -1.92 6.52
N THR A 156 5.28 -2.41 7.46
CA THR A 156 6.64 -2.89 7.19
C THR A 156 6.69 -4.03 6.17
N GLU A 157 5.67 -4.88 6.09
CA GLU A 157 5.65 -6.00 5.13
C GLU A 157 5.66 -5.48 3.68
N ILE A 158 4.94 -4.39 3.40
CA ILE A 158 4.90 -3.81 2.04
C ILE A 158 5.97 -2.74 1.80
N TYR A 159 6.46 -2.06 2.85
CA TYR A 159 7.49 -1.01 2.74
C TYR A 159 8.94 -1.53 2.79
N THR A 160 9.19 -2.72 3.34
CA THR A 160 10.56 -3.30 3.40
C THR A 160 10.86 -4.24 2.24
N THR A 161 9.84 -4.66 1.49
CA THR A 161 9.98 -5.44 0.25
C THR A 161 10.75 -4.65 -0.80
N SER A 162 11.52 -5.35 -1.64
CA SER A 162 12.34 -4.74 -2.70
C SER A 162 11.49 -3.89 -3.65
N GLN A 163 11.84 -2.62 -3.76
CA GLN A 163 11.05 -1.65 -4.52
C GLN A 163 11.57 -1.50 -5.96
N PRO A 164 10.70 -1.28 -6.97
CA PRO A 164 9.26 -1.02 -6.86
C PRO A 164 8.42 -2.30 -6.70
N ALA A 165 7.82 -2.48 -5.52
CA ALA A 165 7.00 -3.65 -5.22
C ALA A 165 5.55 -3.47 -5.68
N MET A 166 4.82 -4.56 -5.86
CA MET A 166 3.39 -4.56 -6.18
C MET A 166 2.67 -5.53 -5.27
N PHE A 167 1.56 -5.08 -4.68
CA PHE A 167 0.75 -5.91 -3.80
C PHE A 167 -0.72 -5.84 -4.18
N LEU A 168 -1.41 -6.98 -4.12
CA LEU A 168 -2.86 -7.04 -4.11
C LEU A 168 -3.33 -7.21 -2.68
N LEU A 169 -4.16 -6.28 -2.20
CA LEU A 169 -4.78 -6.38 -0.87
C LEU A 169 -6.30 -6.47 -1.03
N ASP A 170 -6.85 -7.61 -0.62
CA ASP A 170 -8.27 -7.89 -0.61
C ASP A 170 -8.87 -7.54 0.76
N ALA A 171 -9.71 -6.51 0.79
CA ALA A 171 -10.46 -6.03 1.94
C ALA A 171 -11.95 -6.37 1.85
N TYR A 172 -12.28 -7.51 1.25
CA TYR A 172 -13.64 -8.05 1.05
C TYR A 172 -14.53 -7.24 0.11
N LYS A 173 -14.89 -6.00 0.47
CA LYS A 173 -15.67 -5.08 -0.38
C LYS A 173 -14.84 -4.35 -1.43
N THR A 174 -13.54 -4.28 -1.20
CA THR A 174 -12.60 -3.55 -2.05
C THR A 174 -11.32 -4.36 -2.20
N VAL A 175 -10.80 -4.42 -3.41
CA VAL A 175 -9.49 -4.99 -3.73
C VAL A 175 -8.58 -3.83 -4.17
N TYR A 176 -7.43 -3.71 -3.53
CA TYR A 176 -6.44 -2.68 -3.83
C TYR A 176 -5.24 -3.29 -4.56
N VAL A 177 -4.78 -2.63 -5.61
CA VAL A 177 -3.45 -2.82 -6.19
C VAL A 177 -2.58 -1.70 -5.65
N TRP A 178 -1.72 -2.01 -4.68
CA TRP A 178 -0.75 -1.07 -4.12
C TRP A 178 0.53 -1.11 -4.95
N LEU A 179 0.94 0.05 -5.44
CA LEU A 179 2.15 0.23 -6.23
C LEU A 179 3.20 0.93 -5.39
N GLY A 180 4.36 0.29 -5.27
CA GLY A 180 5.56 0.80 -4.64
C GLY A 180 6.16 1.99 -5.37
N TRP A 181 7.29 2.47 -4.85
CA TRP A 181 8.01 3.60 -5.42
C TRP A 181 9.26 3.14 -6.16
N TRP A 182 9.75 3.96 -7.08
CA TRP A 182 11.06 3.75 -7.68
C TRP A 182 12.13 4.29 -6.74
N PRO A 183 13.10 3.47 -6.29
CA PRO A 183 14.23 3.96 -5.51
C PRO A 183 14.99 5.01 -6.33
N GLN A 184 15.31 6.16 -5.72
CA GLN A 184 16.27 7.08 -6.32
C GLN A 184 17.65 6.41 -6.37
N GLU A 185 18.40 6.70 -7.44
CA GLU A 185 19.80 6.31 -7.58
C GLU A 185 20.56 6.68 -6.30
N ARG A 186 21.00 5.66 -5.54
CA ARG A 186 22.08 5.88 -4.58
C ARG A 186 23.33 6.19 -5.42
N ARG A 187 24.05 7.27 -5.11
CA ARG A 187 25.37 7.58 -5.70
C ARG A 187 26.46 6.58 -5.27
N ASP A 188 26.09 5.34 -5.02
CA ASP A 188 26.98 4.28 -4.59
C ASP A 188 27.00 3.21 -5.69
N TRP A 189 27.99 3.33 -6.56
CA TRP A 189 28.19 2.47 -7.73
C TRP A 189 28.36 0.99 -7.37
N SER A 190 28.69 0.67 -6.10
CA SER A 190 28.86 -0.71 -5.63
C SER A 190 27.54 -1.48 -5.55
N ILE A 191 26.43 -0.80 -5.23
CA ILE A 191 25.09 -1.41 -5.10
C ILE A 191 24.37 -1.50 -6.46
N MET A 192 24.77 -0.65 -7.43
CA MET A 192 24.13 -0.60 -8.75
C MET A 192 24.34 -1.88 -9.59
N ARG A 193 25.41 -2.64 -9.36
CA ARG A 193 25.68 -3.89 -10.10
C ARG A 193 24.80 -5.06 -9.66
N GLU A 194 24.27 -5.03 -8.43
CA GLU A 194 23.49 -6.14 -7.88
C GLU A 194 21.99 -6.00 -8.15
N THR A 195 21.48 -4.78 -8.32
CA THR A 195 20.06 -4.56 -8.56
C THR A 195 19.84 -3.86 -9.91
N ASN A 196 19.51 -4.62 -10.96
CA ASN A 196 19.18 -4.17 -12.34
C ASN A 196 17.95 -3.23 -12.44
N ILE A 197 17.57 -2.54 -11.36
CA ILE A 197 16.31 -1.82 -11.17
C ILE A 197 16.23 -0.60 -12.10
N THR A 198 17.33 0.06 -12.46
CA THR A 198 17.29 1.34 -13.22
C THR A 198 17.43 1.19 -14.73
N THR A 199 17.48 -0.03 -15.26
CA THR A 199 17.61 -0.28 -16.71
C THR A 199 16.28 -0.05 -17.44
N GLY A 200 16.32 0.36 -18.72
CA GLY A 200 15.11 0.46 -19.56
C GLY A 200 14.31 -0.85 -19.62
N SER A 201 14.99 -2.00 -19.57
CA SER A 201 14.38 -3.32 -19.46
C SER A 201 13.66 -3.57 -18.14
N ALA A 202 14.13 -3.01 -17.02
CA ALA A 202 13.42 -3.11 -15.74
C ALA A 202 12.14 -2.28 -15.74
N HIS A 203 12.15 -1.09 -16.34
CA HIS A 203 10.95 -0.29 -16.51
C HIS A 203 9.90 -0.97 -17.40
N ALA A 204 10.32 -1.54 -18.54
CA ALA A 204 9.42 -2.29 -19.41
C ALA A 204 8.81 -3.52 -18.73
N ARG A 205 9.60 -4.27 -17.94
CA ARG A 205 9.09 -5.38 -17.12
C ARG A 205 8.08 -4.89 -16.08
N TRP A 206 8.38 -3.80 -15.38
CA TRP A 206 7.48 -3.25 -14.38
C TRP A 206 6.14 -2.78 -14.98
N LEU A 207 6.15 -2.13 -16.15
CA LEU A 207 4.91 -1.72 -16.83
C LEU A 207 4.06 -2.92 -17.26
N ARG A 208 4.71 -4.00 -17.75
CA ARG A 208 4.04 -5.27 -18.05
C ARG A 208 3.41 -5.86 -16.78
N ASP A 209 4.16 -5.95 -15.70
CA ASP A 209 3.70 -6.51 -14.44
C ASP A 209 2.59 -5.66 -13.81
N LYS A 210 2.68 -4.33 -13.90
CA LYS A 210 1.60 -3.42 -13.49
C LYS A 210 0.30 -3.76 -14.23
N LYS A 211 0.35 -3.94 -15.55
CA LYS A 211 -0.83 -4.34 -16.33
C LYS A 211 -1.39 -5.68 -15.85
N LEU A 212 -0.53 -6.69 -15.69
CA LEU A 212 -0.93 -8.02 -15.22
C LEU A 212 -1.52 -7.96 -13.80
N ALA A 213 -0.98 -7.13 -12.92
CA ALA A 213 -1.50 -6.91 -11.57
C ALA A 213 -2.92 -6.32 -11.60
N LEU A 214 -3.15 -5.33 -12.46
CA LEU A 214 -4.47 -4.71 -12.65
C LEU A 214 -5.49 -5.71 -13.22
N GLU A 215 -5.12 -6.48 -14.24
CA GLU A 215 -5.97 -7.55 -14.81
C GLU A 215 -6.27 -8.63 -13.76
N THR A 216 -5.27 -9.05 -13.00
CA THR A 216 -5.41 -10.01 -11.90
C THR A 216 -6.41 -9.52 -10.86
N ALA A 217 -6.34 -8.24 -10.46
CA ALA A 217 -7.28 -7.67 -9.51
C ALA A 217 -8.73 -7.68 -10.03
N GLN A 218 -8.94 -7.38 -11.31
CA GLN A 218 -10.27 -7.46 -11.92
C GLN A 218 -10.81 -8.88 -11.98
N LEU A 219 -9.98 -9.84 -12.43
CA LEU A 219 -10.36 -11.24 -12.54
C LEU A 219 -10.63 -11.84 -11.15
N TYR A 220 -9.79 -11.53 -10.16
CA TYR A 220 -9.99 -11.91 -8.77
C TYR A 220 -11.31 -11.37 -8.22
N ALA A 221 -11.58 -10.08 -8.41
CA ALA A 221 -12.84 -9.48 -7.97
C ALA A 221 -14.06 -10.16 -8.63
N LYS A 222 -14.02 -10.38 -9.95
CA LYS A 222 -15.08 -11.08 -10.70
C LYS A 222 -15.30 -12.49 -10.17
N ALA A 223 -14.24 -13.31 -10.06
CA ALA A 223 -14.31 -14.67 -9.57
C ALA A 223 -14.84 -14.76 -8.12
N SER A 224 -14.51 -13.78 -7.28
CA SER A 224 -14.98 -13.74 -5.88
C SER A 224 -16.48 -13.41 -5.74
N THR A 225 -17.12 -12.89 -6.79
CA THR A 225 -18.52 -12.42 -6.77
C THR A 225 -19.51 -13.51 -6.37
N GLU A 226 -19.32 -14.72 -6.89
CA GLU A 226 -20.20 -15.86 -6.61
C GLU A 226 -20.19 -16.19 -5.11
N THR A 227 -19.01 -16.27 -4.52
CA THR A 227 -18.85 -16.56 -3.08
C THR A 227 -19.34 -15.44 -2.18
N ARG A 228 -19.16 -14.17 -2.58
CA ARG A 228 -19.46 -12.98 -1.75
C ARG A 228 -20.87 -12.44 -1.96
N LYS A 229 -21.57 -12.88 -3.00
CA LYS A 229 -22.85 -12.33 -3.48
C LYS A 229 -22.78 -10.84 -3.86
N HIS A 230 -21.57 -10.30 -4.03
CA HIS A 230 -21.31 -8.97 -4.57
C HIS A 230 -19.91 -8.95 -5.20
N GLN A 231 -19.73 -8.15 -6.25
CA GLN A 231 -18.39 -7.94 -6.81
C GLN A 231 -17.66 -6.86 -6.00
N PRO A 232 -16.43 -7.10 -5.51
CA PRO A 232 -15.62 -6.08 -4.86
C PRO A 232 -15.23 -4.97 -5.85
N LYS A 233 -15.12 -3.73 -5.36
CA LYS A 233 -14.55 -2.63 -6.16
C LYS A 233 -13.04 -2.78 -6.25
N THR A 234 -12.45 -2.40 -7.37
CA THR A 234 -11.00 -2.53 -7.60
C THR A 234 -10.34 -1.16 -7.75
N TYR A 235 -9.34 -0.86 -6.93
CA TYR A 235 -8.61 0.41 -6.98
C TYR A 235 -7.10 0.22 -7.04
N MET A 236 -6.44 1.00 -7.88
CA MET A 236 -5.00 1.21 -7.86
C MET A 236 -4.65 2.38 -6.93
N ILE A 237 -3.63 2.20 -6.10
CA ILE A 237 -3.11 3.22 -5.18
C ILE A 237 -1.58 3.23 -5.20
N HIS A 238 -0.98 4.36 -4.84
CA HIS A 238 0.48 4.51 -4.82
C HIS A 238 1.01 4.71 -3.40
N ALA A 239 2.20 4.16 -3.16
CA ALA A 239 2.97 4.37 -1.95
C ALA A 239 3.14 5.86 -1.64
N GLY A 240 2.94 6.24 -0.37
CA GLY A 240 3.01 7.62 0.11
C GLY A 240 1.71 8.43 -0.09
N THR A 241 0.82 8.00 -0.98
CA THR A 241 -0.48 8.66 -1.25
C THR A 241 -1.66 7.74 -0.97
N GLU A 242 -1.52 6.81 -0.03
CA GLU A 242 -2.58 5.87 0.32
C GLU A 242 -3.78 6.58 0.98
N PRO A 243 -5.02 6.22 0.61
CA PRO A 243 -6.23 6.78 1.24
C PRO A 243 -6.48 6.21 2.63
N ASP A 244 -7.22 6.95 3.47
CA ASP A 244 -7.52 6.58 4.85
C ASP A 244 -8.15 5.17 4.97
N HIS A 245 -9.08 4.86 4.05
CA HIS A 245 -9.69 3.52 4.00
C HIS A 245 -8.68 2.38 3.82
N PHE A 246 -7.56 2.62 3.13
CA PHE A 246 -6.50 1.62 2.97
C PHE A 246 -5.61 1.57 4.22
N VAL A 247 -5.14 2.71 4.73
CA VAL A 247 -4.23 2.74 5.89
C VAL A 247 -4.89 2.27 7.19
N HIS A 248 -6.23 2.29 7.26
CA HIS A 248 -7.02 1.74 8.37
C HIS A 248 -7.16 0.22 8.32
N LEU A 249 -6.71 -0.46 7.25
CA LEU A 249 -6.61 -1.92 7.17
C LEU A 249 -5.34 -2.45 7.87
N PHE A 250 -4.44 -1.55 8.22
CA PHE A 250 -3.23 -1.82 9.00
C PHE A 250 -3.47 -1.40 10.45
N PRO A 251 -2.84 -2.10 11.42
CA PRO A 251 -3.05 -1.82 12.84
C PRO A 251 -2.51 -0.44 13.20
N PHE A 252 -1.47 0.04 12.53
CA PHE A 252 -1.04 1.42 12.58
C PHE A 252 -0.37 1.78 11.26
N TRP A 253 -0.28 3.06 10.97
CA TRP A 253 0.35 3.57 9.77
C TRP A 253 1.20 4.79 10.06
N LYS A 254 2.44 4.78 9.59
CA LYS A 254 3.38 5.89 9.69
C LYS A 254 3.63 6.46 8.29
N PRO A 255 3.17 7.70 8.00
CA PRO A 255 3.49 8.34 6.74
C PRO A 255 5.00 8.37 6.49
N ASN A 256 5.43 7.92 5.32
CA ASN A 256 6.82 7.95 4.93
C ASN A 256 7.10 9.22 4.13
N ALA A 257 7.67 10.23 4.79
CA ALA A 257 7.92 11.55 4.19
C ALA A 257 8.81 11.46 2.94
N LYS A 258 9.80 10.57 2.94
CA LYS A 258 10.69 10.35 1.79
C LYS A 258 9.92 9.79 0.59
N VAL A 259 9.08 8.79 0.80
CA VAL A 259 8.25 8.22 -0.28
C VAL A 259 7.22 9.23 -0.78
N GLN A 260 6.63 10.02 0.12
CA GLN A 260 5.74 11.12 -0.24
C GLN A 260 6.42 12.17 -1.11
N GLU A 261 7.63 12.58 -0.75
CA GLU A 261 8.42 13.52 -1.53
C GLU A 261 8.73 12.98 -2.93
N LEU A 262 9.14 11.71 -3.02
CA LEU A 262 9.39 11.03 -4.30
C LEU A 262 8.15 11.00 -5.20
N GLN A 263 7.01 10.63 -4.62
CA GLN A 263 5.77 10.44 -5.38
C GLN A 263 5.15 11.79 -5.80
N CYS A 264 5.22 12.80 -4.94
CA CYS A 264 4.55 14.09 -5.15
C CYS A 264 5.46 15.16 -5.75
N LYS A 265 6.78 14.94 -5.84
CA LYS A 265 7.76 15.87 -6.43
C LYS A 265 7.62 17.30 -5.87
N GLY A 266 7.53 17.41 -4.55
CA GLY A 266 7.36 18.69 -3.84
C GLY A 266 5.93 19.24 -3.81
N ARG A 267 4.94 18.56 -4.43
CA ARG A 267 3.51 18.90 -4.26
C ARG A 267 2.96 18.28 -2.98
N LYS A 268 1.83 18.81 -2.50
CA LYS A 268 1.12 18.22 -1.37
C LYS A 268 0.68 16.78 -1.72
N PRO A 269 0.93 15.78 -0.85
CA PRO A 269 0.40 14.44 -1.05
C PRO A 269 -1.12 14.49 -0.99
N ILE A 270 -1.75 14.19 -2.11
CA ILE A 270 -3.20 14.04 -2.21
C ILE A 270 -3.45 12.54 -2.28
N PRO A 271 -4.16 11.95 -1.31
CA PRO A 271 -4.52 10.55 -1.40
C PRO A 271 -5.33 10.29 -2.66
N GLN A 272 -4.90 9.32 -3.46
CA GLN A 272 -5.53 8.99 -4.72
C GLN A 272 -5.93 7.52 -4.74
N ARG A 273 -7.14 7.27 -5.21
CA ARG A 273 -7.62 5.96 -5.63
C ARG A 273 -8.01 6.07 -7.10
N ILE A 274 -7.42 5.22 -7.92
CA ILE A 274 -7.69 5.18 -9.36
C ILE A 274 -8.47 3.90 -9.61
N ASP A 275 -9.60 4.00 -10.31
CA ASP A 275 -10.37 2.82 -10.66
C ASP A 275 -9.57 1.92 -11.61
N VAL A 276 -9.45 0.63 -11.28
CA VAL A 276 -8.62 -0.31 -12.05
C VAL A 276 -9.18 -0.50 -13.46
N GLU A 277 -10.50 -0.50 -13.64
CA GLU A 277 -11.12 -0.61 -14.96
C GLU A 277 -10.78 0.60 -15.83
N GLN A 278 -10.90 1.79 -15.26
CA GLN A 278 -10.53 3.03 -15.95
C GLN A 278 -9.03 3.08 -16.30
N GLU A 279 -8.17 2.58 -15.42
CA GLU A 279 -6.73 2.49 -15.70
C GLU A 279 -6.43 1.47 -16.81
N LEU A 280 -7.10 0.31 -16.81
CA LEU A 280 -6.93 -0.72 -17.83
C LEU A 280 -7.38 -0.27 -19.22
N LEU A 281 -8.40 0.59 -19.32
CA LEU A 281 -8.82 1.18 -20.59
C LEU A 281 -7.68 1.92 -21.30
N LYS A 282 -6.72 2.48 -20.57
CA LYS A 282 -5.54 3.14 -21.17
C LYS A 282 -4.68 2.16 -21.97
N TYR A 283 -4.60 0.89 -21.55
CA TYR A 283 -3.83 -0.16 -22.24
C TYR A 283 -4.57 -0.75 -23.44
N SER A 284 -5.88 -0.50 -23.58
CA SER A 284 -6.65 -0.88 -24.78
C SER A 284 -6.54 0.13 -25.91
N ARG A 285 -5.91 1.29 -25.66
CA ARG A 285 -5.72 2.32 -26.68
C ARG A 285 -4.70 1.84 -27.70
N THR A 286 -5.12 1.74 -28.95
CA THR A 286 -4.28 1.31 -30.08
C THR A 286 -3.77 2.47 -30.93
N GLN A 287 -4.30 3.68 -30.72
CA GLN A 287 -3.97 4.88 -31.49
C GLN A 287 -3.63 6.07 -30.61
N PHE A 288 -2.50 6.73 -30.87
CA PHE A 288 -1.93 7.87 -30.15
C PHE A 288 -1.47 8.91 -31.16
N SER A 289 -1.56 10.19 -30.77
CA SER A 289 -1.00 11.27 -31.58
C SER A 289 0.53 11.24 -31.59
N LEU A 290 1.14 11.78 -32.63
CA LEU A 290 2.61 11.87 -32.71
C LEU A 290 3.20 12.57 -31.48
N LYS A 291 2.54 13.63 -31.00
CA LYS A 291 2.99 14.42 -29.84
C LYS A 291 2.99 13.59 -28.56
N GLU A 292 2.03 12.70 -28.37
CA GLU A 292 1.98 11.79 -27.21
C GLU A 292 3.12 10.76 -27.25
N LEU A 293 3.45 10.24 -28.44
CA LEU A 293 4.52 9.26 -28.62
C LEU A 293 5.93 9.88 -28.57
N GLN A 294 6.04 11.18 -28.85
CA GLN A 294 7.27 11.96 -28.67
C GLN A 294 7.51 12.37 -27.20
N ALA A 295 6.45 12.45 -26.39
CA ALA A 295 6.56 12.81 -24.98
C ALA A 295 7.24 11.70 -24.16
N ARG A 296 7.85 12.09 -23.02
CA ARG A 296 8.38 11.17 -22.01
C ARG A 296 7.80 11.53 -20.63
N PRO A 297 7.32 10.56 -19.84
CA PRO A 297 7.25 9.11 -20.13
C PRO A 297 6.27 8.79 -21.27
N LEU A 298 6.49 7.64 -21.93
CA LEU A 298 5.59 7.15 -22.98
C LEU A 298 4.21 6.80 -22.39
N PRO A 299 3.13 6.85 -23.19
CA PRO A 299 1.82 6.41 -22.73
C PRO A 299 1.80 4.94 -22.31
N GLU A 300 0.90 4.60 -21.39
CA GLU A 300 0.75 3.24 -20.85
C GLU A 300 0.42 2.22 -21.95
N GLY A 301 1.10 1.06 -21.95
CA GLY A 301 0.88 -0.02 -22.92
C GLY A 301 1.54 0.17 -24.30
N VAL A 302 2.25 1.28 -24.52
CA VAL A 302 2.99 1.55 -25.77
C VAL A 302 4.33 0.81 -25.76
N ASP A 303 4.61 0.06 -26.82
CA ASP A 303 5.92 -0.57 -27.05
C ASP A 303 6.92 0.47 -27.59
N PRO A 304 7.98 0.82 -26.82
CA PRO A 304 8.98 1.80 -27.25
C PRO A 304 9.72 1.41 -28.53
N ALA A 305 9.80 0.12 -28.87
CA ALA A 305 10.48 -0.33 -30.08
C ALA A 305 9.61 -0.16 -31.35
N ARG A 306 8.30 0.03 -31.18
CA ARG A 306 7.29 0.00 -32.25
C ARG A 306 6.32 1.18 -32.18
N LEU A 307 6.79 2.36 -31.79
CA LEU A 307 5.95 3.56 -31.67
C LEU A 307 5.12 3.86 -32.93
N GLU A 308 5.66 3.56 -34.11
CA GLU A 308 5.04 3.78 -35.40
C GLU A 308 3.76 2.95 -35.63
N THR A 309 3.55 1.85 -34.89
CA THR A 309 2.34 1.04 -35.01
C THR A 309 1.14 1.66 -34.31
N TYR A 310 1.37 2.65 -33.45
CA TYR A 310 0.38 3.29 -32.61
C TYR A 310 -0.19 4.59 -33.22
N ILE A 311 0.18 4.94 -34.44
CA ILE A 311 -0.33 6.13 -35.15
C ILE A 311 -1.45 5.69 -36.11
N SER A 312 -2.45 6.52 -36.42
CA SER A 312 -3.43 6.18 -37.47
C SER A 312 -2.76 6.20 -38.86
N ASP A 313 -3.33 5.52 -39.86
CA ASP A 313 -2.73 5.49 -41.20
C ASP A 313 -2.73 6.88 -41.86
N GLU A 314 -3.75 7.70 -41.56
CA GLU A 314 -3.86 9.08 -42.02
C GLU A 314 -2.76 9.96 -41.43
N GLU A 315 -2.56 9.91 -40.11
CA GLU A 315 -1.52 10.67 -39.42
C GLU A 315 -0.12 10.14 -39.79
N PHE A 316 0.03 8.82 -39.97
CA PHE A 316 1.27 8.22 -40.44
C PHE A 316 1.65 8.78 -41.81
N LYS A 317 0.72 8.79 -42.76
CA LYS A 317 0.99 9.33 -44.10
C LYS A 317 1.29 10.83 -44.05
N ALA A 318 0.60 11.59 -43.18
CA ALA A 318 0.83 13.03 -43.02
C ALA A 318 2.21 13.35 -42.43
N VAL A 319 2.68 12.56 -41.45
CA VAL A 319 3.95 12.78 -40.74
C VAL A 319 5.14 12.25 -41.53
N PHE A 320 5.05 11.00 -42.01
CA PHE A 320 6.16 10.32 -42.67
C PHE A 320 6.22 10.55 -44.18
N GLY A 321 5.15 11.08 -44.79
CA GLY A 321 5.04 11.29 -46.23
C GLY A 321 4.93 10.01 -47.06
N ILE A 322 4.85 8.85 -46.41
CA ILE A 322 4.79 7.50 -47.00
C ILE A 322 3.69 6.69 -46.31
N THR A 323 3.18 5.66 -46.98
CA THR A 323 2.22 4.76 -46.34
C THR A 323 2.92 3.76 -45.43
N ARG A 324 2.16 3.16 -44.50
CA ARG A 324 2.65 2.17 -43.55
C ARG A 324 3.19 0.92 -44.26
N GLU A 325 2.56 0.49 -45.35
CA GLU A 325 3.00 -0.65 -46.15
C GLU A 325 4.35 -0.38 -46.83
N GLN A 326 4.57 0.86 -47.29
CA GLN A 326 5.84 1.28 -47.87
C GLN A 326 6.95 1.30 -46.81
N PHE A 327 6.62 1.81 -45.62
CA PHE A 327 7.55 1.85 -44.49
C PHE A 327 8.02 0.45 -44.09
N GLN A 328 7.09 -0.52 -43.97
CA GLN A 328 7.40 -1.91 -43.59
C GLN A 328 8.29 -2.64 -44.61
N ARG A 329 8.26 -2.21 -45.89
CA ARG A 329 9.12 -2.78 -46.95
C ARG A 329 10.56 -2.28 -46.90
N PHE A 330 10.84 -1.19 -46.19
CA PHE A 330 12.21 -0.69 -46.08
C PHE A 330 13.07 -1.58 -45.18
N PRO A 331 14.39 -1.67 -45.43
CA PRO A 331 15.33 -2.30 -44.50
C PRO A 331 15.26 -1.66 -43.11
N VAL A 332 15.55 -2.45 -42.06
CA VAL A 332 15.45 -2.02 -40.65
C VAL A 332 16.22 -0.73 -40.38
N TRP A 333 17.44 -0.58 -40.91
CA TRP A 333 18.25 0.64 -40.71
C TRP A 333 17.54 1.89 -41.23
N LYS A 334 16.84 1.80 -42.37
CA LYS A 334 16.12 2.92 -42.97
C LYS A 334 14.84 3.24 -42.20
N GLN A 335 14.15 2.21 -41.69
CA GLN A 335 13.03 2.40 -40.76
C GLN A 335 13.49 3.15 -39.51
N THR A 336 14.61 2.75 -38.93
CA THR A 336 15.21 3.41 -37.75
C THR A 336 15.54 4.88 -38.02
N ASP A 337 16.16 5.20 -39.16
CA ASP A 337 16.48 6.59 -39.50
C ASP A 337 15.23 7.45 -39.66
N ILE A 338 14.18 6.93 -40.31
CA ILE A 338 12.89 7.62 -40.43
C ILE A 338 12.26 7.85 -39.04
N LYS A 339 12.31 6.86 -38.14
CA LYS A 339 11.81 7.01 -36.76
C LYS A 339 12.60 8.09 -36.00
N LYS A 340 13.93 8.10 -36.11
CA LYS A 340 14.80 9.10 -35.46
C LYS A 340 14.47 10.52 -35.92
N VAL A 341 14.33 10.73 -37.23
CA VAL A 341 13.99 12.04 -37.80
C VAL A 341 12.66 12.58 -37.23
N ASN A 342 11.72 11.69 -36.94
CA ASN A 342 10.39 12.04 -36.42
C ASN A 342 10.29 11.94 -34.88
N GLY A 343 11.41 11.77 -34.17
CA GLY A 343 11.42 11.74 -32.70
C GLY A 343 10.79 10.50 -32.06
N LEU A 344 10.74 9.38 -32.80
CA LEU A 344 10.17 8.10 -32.37
C LEU A 344 11.25 7.03 -32.12
N PHE A 345 12.45 7.44 -31.73
CA PHE A 345 13.56 6.55 -31.39
C PHE A 345 14.06 6.77 -29.97
#